data_AF-A0A3M8C3D4-F1
#
_entry.id   AF-A0A3M8C3D4-F1
#
_cell.length_a   1.000
_cell.length_b   1.000
_cell.length_c   1.000
_cell.angle_alpha   90.00
_cell.angle_beta   90.00
_cell.angle_gamma   90.00
#
_symmetry.space_group_name_H-M   'P 1'
#
loop_
_entity.id
_entity.type
_entity.pdbx_description
1 polymer ?
#
loop_
_entity_poly.entity_id
_entity_poly.type
_entity_poly.pdbx_seq_one_letter_code
_entity_poly.pdbx_strand_id
1 'polypeptide(L)'
;MTPEQRNQKRLELLKDLYDHHFQDGGRTAQINIEKDGKIDNELVTAILYLNDKNLIDSKIMHRTAYQAKITAYGIDLIEQGGSLR
;
A
#
# COMPACT_ATOMS: atom_id res chain seq x y z
N MET A 1 0.85 -13.00 -12.55
CA MET A 1 0.35 -12.98 -11.15
C MET A 1 -1.05 -13.58 -11.11
N THR A 2 -1.31 -14.52 -10.21
CA THR A 2 -2.66 -15.05 -9.93
C THR A 2 -3.44 -14.08 -9.04
N PRO A 3 -4.79 -14.18 -8.95
CA PRO A 3 -5.59 -13.36 -8.04
C PRO A 3 -5.12 -13.45 -6.57
N GLU A 4 -4.73 -14.63 -6.12
CA GLU A 4 -4.20 -14.87 -4.77
C GLU A 4 -2.86 -14.15 -4.55
N GLN A 5 -1.94 -14.21 -5.51
CA GLN A 5 -0.67 -13.49 -5.46
C GLN A 5 -0.88 -11.97 -5.40
N ARG A 6 -1.86 -11.45 -6.14
CA ARG A 6 -2.23 -10.02 -6.08
C ARG A 6 -2.82 -9.65 -4.74
N ASN A 7 -3.62 -10.54 -4.13
CA ASN A 7 -4.17 -10.31 -2.81
C ASN A 7 -3.06 -10.28 -1.75
N GLN A 8 -2.12 -11.23 -1.83
CA GLN A 8 -0.96 -11.27 -0.97
C GLN A 8 -0.11 -10.00 -1.07
N LYS A 9 0.19 -9.54 -2.31
CA LYS A 9 0.95 -8.30 -2.52
C LYS A 9 0.25 -7.06 -1.92
N ARG A 10 -1.08 -6.99 -1.98
CA ARG A 10 -1.87 -5.92 -1.35
C ARG A 10 -1.81 -5.99 0.17
N LEU A 11 -1.90 -7.19 0.75
CA LEU A 11 -1.78 -7.39 2.20
C LEU A 11 -0.39 -7.03 2.72
N GLU A 12 0.66 -7.44 1.99
CA GLU A 12 2.04 -7.10 2.31
C GLU A 12 2.25 -5.59 2.31
N LEU A 13 1.83 -4.91 1.24
CA LEU A 13 1.92 -3.45 1.16
C LEU A 13 1.16 -2.75 2.29
N LEU A 14 -0.03 -3.24 2.65
CA LEU A 14 -0.81 -2.65 3.74
C LEU A 14 -0.13 -2.84 5.10
N LYS A 15 0.48 -4.02 5.33
CA LYS A 15 1.26 -4.30 6.55
C LYS A 15 2.53 -3.46 6.62
N ASP A 16 3.25 -3.30 5.53
CA ASP A 16 4.44 -2.44 5.48
C ASP A 16 4.10 -1.00 5.85
N LEU A 17 2.96 -0.49 5.35
CA LEU A 17 2.47 0.85 5.69
C LEU A 17 1.97 0.97 7.13
N TYR A 18 1.41 -0.10 7.70
CA TYR A 18 1.07 -0.19 9.12
C TYR A 18 2.31 -0.12 10.00
N ASP A 19 3.31 -0.96 9.74
CA ASP A 19 4.54 -0.99 10.52
C ASP A 19 5.26 0.36 10.43
N HIS A 20 5.36 0.92 9.22
CA HIS A 20 5.93 2.25 9.01
C HIS A 20 5.18 3.34 9.78
N HIS A 21 3.84 3.27 9.86
CA HIS A 21 3.05 4.25 10.62
C HIS A 21 3.49 4.31 12.08
N PHE A 22 3.69 3.17 12.73
CA PHE A 22 4.10 3.13 14.13
C PHE A 22 5.60 3.39 14.33
N GLN A 23 6.44 3.07 13.35
CA GLN A 23 7.88 3.34 13.40
C GLN A 23 8.20 4.83 13.21
N ASP A 24 7.55 5.50 12.24
CA ASP A 24 7.87 6.87 11.83
C ASP A 24 6.87 7.92 12.34
N GLY A 25 6.05 7.56 13.34
CA GLY A 25 5.12 8.49 14.00
C GLY A 25 4.00 8.99 13.09
N GLY A 26 3.48 8.13 12.22
CA GLY A 26 2.38 8.41 11.31
C GLY A 26 2.75 9.25 10.10
N ARG A 27 4.03 9.29 9.72
CA ARG A 27 4.48 9.93 8.47
C ARG A 27 4.10 9.09 7.24
N THR A 28 4.16 9.74 6.08
CA THR A 28 3.94 9.06 4.79
C THR A 28 5.19 8.30 4.37
N ALA A 29 5.03 7.04 3.98
CA ALA A 29 6.07 6.26 3.34
C ALA A 29 6.24 6.70 1.89
N GLN A 30 7.46 6.62 1.37
CA GLN A 30 7.74 6.73 -0.05
C GLN A 30 7.85 5.34 -0.67
N ILE A 31 7.05 5.09 -1.71
CA ILE A 31 7.05 3.82 -2.44
C ILE A 31 7.59 4.08 -3.84
N ASN A 32 8.75 3.49 -4.15
CA ASN A 32 9.28 3.48 -5.50
C ASN A 32 8.60 2.38 -6.32
N ILE A 33 7.97 2.77 -7.42
CA ILE A 33 7.26 1.86 -8.33
C ILE A 33 8.14 1.44 -9.53
N GLU A 34 9.35 1.97 -9.64
CA GLU A 34 10.31 1.55 -10.67
C GLU A 34 11.25 0.48 -10.14
N LYS A 35 11.38 -0.61 -10.91
CA LYS A 35 12.35 -1.67 -10.69
C LYS A 35 13.05 -1.98 -12.00
N ASP A 36 14.39 -1.94 -11.99
CA ASP A 36 15.23 -2.20 -13.16
C ASP A 36 14.86 -1.34 -14.39
N GLY A 37 14.53 -0.05 -14.15
CA GLY A 37 14.13 0.90 -15.20
C GLY A 37 12.74 0.66 -15.79
N LYS A 38 11.90 -0.18 -15.16
CA LYS A 38 10.53 -0.47 -15.58
C LYS A 38 9.55 -0.21 -14.44
N ILE A 39 8.38 0.30 -14.78
CA ILE A 39 7.28 0.49 -13.83
C ILE A 39 6.68 -0.88 -13.45
N ASP A 40 6.64 -1.18 -12.15
CA ASP A 40 5.91 -2.31 -11.58
C ASP A 40 4.40 -1.99 -11.56
N ASN A 41 3.74 -2.29 -12.68
CA ASN A 41 2.30 -2.07 -12.84
C ASN A 41 1.46 -2.83 -11.80
N GLU A 42 1.94 -3.96 -11.27
CA GLU A 42 1.20 -4.72 -10.25
C GLU A 42 1.29 -4.01 -8.89
N LEU A 43 2.42 -3.38 -8.56
CA LEU A 43 2.53 -2.52 -7.38
C LEU A 43 1.67 -1.26 -7.51
N VAL A 44 1.68 -0.59 -8.67
CA VAL A 44 0.80 0.55 -8.94
C VAL A 44 -0.67 0.17 -8.75
N THR A 45 -1.09 -0.96 -9.34
CA THR A 45 -2.46 -1.45 -9.21
C THR A 45 -2.81 -1.78 -7.75
N ALA A 46 -1.87 -2.33 -6.98
CA ALA A 46 -2.09 -2.60 -5.56
C ALA A 46 -2.30 -1.31 -4.76
N ILE A 47 -1.48 -0.28 -4.99
CA ILE A 47 -1.61 1.04 -4.35
C ILE A 47 -2.99 1.63 -4.66
N LEU A 48 -3.36 1.69 -5.95
CA LEU A 48 -4.65 2.25 -6.38
C LEU A 48 -5.82 1.49 -5.76
N TYR A 49 -5.78 0.16 -5.74
CA TYR A 49 -6.84 -0.65 -5.15
C TYR A 49 -7.02 -0.37 -3.65
N LEU A 50 -5.93 -0.32 -2.88
CA LEU A 50 -6.00 -0.04 -1.44
C LEU A 50 -6.49 1.38 -1.17
N ASN A 51 -6.10 2.33 -2.02
CA ASN A 51 -6.55 3.72 -1.96
C ASN A 51 -8.06 3.83 -2.24
N ASP A 52 -8.56 3.15 -3.28
CA ASP A 52 -9.99 3.09 -3.62
C ASP A 52 -10.83 2.45 -2.50
N LYS A 53 -10.22 1.54 -1.72
CA LYS A 53 -10.82 0.94 -0.53
C LYS A 53 -10.71 1.80 0.73
N ASN A 54 -10.13 3.00 0.63
CA ASN A 54 -9.85 3.90 1.76
C ASN A 54 -8.99 3.28 2.87
N LEU A 55 -8.19 2.26 2.54
CA LEU A 55 -7.29 1.60 3.50
C LEU A 55 -5.96 2.34 3.62
N ILE A 56 -5.59 3.05 2.56
CA ILE A 56 -4.43 3.94 2.52
C ILE A 56 -4.86 5.26 1.89
N ASP A 57 -4.13 6.32 2.20
CA ASP A 57 -4.14 7.58 1.49
C ASP A 57 -2.84 7.64 0.67
N SER A 58 -2.97 7.75 -0.65
CA SER A 58 -1.83 7.77 -1.57
C SER A 58 -1.89 8.94 -2.55
N LYS A 59 -0.72 9.51 -2.82
CA LYS A 59 -0.56 10.56 -3.83
C LYS A 59 0.68 10.33 -4.67
N ILE A 60 0.59 10.64 -5.95
CA ILE A 60 1.72 10.60 -6.88
C ILE A 60 2.68 11.72 -6.49
N MET A 61 3.94 11.39 -6.22
CA MET A 61 4.98 12.40 -5.97
C MET A 61 5.70 12.77 -7.27
N HIS A 62 6.06 11.78 -8.07
CA HIS A 62 6.66 11.92 -9.39
C HIS A 62 6.42 10.64 -10.20
N ARG A 63 6.88 10.60 -11.46
CA ARG A 63 6.58 9.52 -12.41
C ARG A 63 6.85 8.10 -11.87
N THR A 64 7.81 7.97 -10.95
CA THR A 64 8.29 6.68 -10.43
C THR A 64 8.07 6.50 -8.93
N ALA A 65 7.36 7.41 -8.25
CA ALA A 65 7.12 7.25 -6.81
C ALA A 65 5.77 7.76 -6.35
N TYR A 66 5.23 7.04 -5.36
CA TYR A 66 4.05 7.40 -4.58
C TYR A 66 4.47 7.76 -3.16
N GLN A 67 3.76 8.72 -2.56
CA GLN A 67 3.67 8.81 -1.11
C GLN A 67 2.40 8.11 -0.67
N ALA A 68 2.49 7.24 0.33
CA ALA A 68 1.34 6.56 0.88
C ALA A 68 1.41 6.51 2.41
N LYS A 69 0.24 6.50 3.04
CA LYS A 69 0.08 6.34 4.49
C LYS A 69 -1.14 5.46 4.75
N ILE A 70 -1.07 4.57 5.72
CA ILE A 70 -2.25 3.82 6.15
C ILE A 70 -3.27 4.74 6.83
N THR A 71 -4.55 4.54 6.54
CA THR A 71 -5.65 5.28 7.19
C THR A 71 -6.02 4.61 8.51
N ALA A 72 -6.82 5.30 9.34
CA ALA A 72 -7.39 4.68 10.54
C ALA A 72 -8.20 3.43 10.19
N TYR A 73 -8.97 3.47 9.09
CA TYR A 73 -9.74 2.32 8.63
C TYR A 73 -8.85 1.13 8.20
N GLY A 74 -7.70 1.40 7.58
CA GLY A 74 -6.71 0.36 7.27
C GLY A 74 -6.08 -0.27 8.52
N ILE A 75 -5.80 0.54 9.54
CA ILE A 75 -5.29 0.08 10.84
C ILE A 75 -6.31 -0.84 11.51
N ASP A 76 -7.56 -0.38 11.62
CA ASP A 76 -8.66 -1.16 12.21
C ASP A 76 -8.82 -2.51 11.50
N LEU A 77 -8.73 -2.53 10.16
CA LEU A 77 -8.83 -3.75 9.38
C LEU A 77 -7.71 -4.74 9.72
N ILE A 78 -6.47 -4.28 9.92
CA ILE A 78 -5.36 -5.15 10.32
C ILE A 78 -5.56 -5.67 11.75
N GLU A 79 -5.87 -4.78 12.70
CA GLU A 79 -5.97 -5.12 14.12
C GLU A 79 -7.15 -6.06 14.42
N GLN A 80 -8.24 -5.95 13.67
CA GLN A 80 -9.41 -6.85 13.78
C GLN A 80 -9.21 -8.20 13.08
N GLY A 81 -8.04 -8.46 12.47
CA GLY A 81 -7.78 -9.68 11.70
C GLY A 81 -8.57 -9.73 10.39
N GLY A 82 -8.91 -8.57 9.84
CA GLY A 82 -9.72 -8.41 8.64
C GLY A 82 -9.06 -9.00 7.39
N SER A 83 -9.91 -9.45 6.46
CA SER A 83 -9.50 -9.98 5.17
C SER A 83 -9.93 -9.00 4.08
N LEU A 84 -9.05 -8.75 3.10
CA LEU A 84 -9.38 -8.02 1.87
C LEU A 84 -10.31 -8.90 0.99
N ARG A 85 -11.58 -9.01 1.36
CA ARG A 85 -12.61 -9.72 0.59
C ARG A 85 -13.40 -8.77 -0.29
#